data_AF-A0A838K6R2-F1
#
_entry.id   AF-A0A838K6R2-F1
#
_cell.length_a   1.000
_cell.length_b   1.000
_cell.length_c   1.000
_cell.angle_alpha   90.00
_cell.angle_beta   90.00
_cell.angle_gamma   90.00
#
_symmetry.space_group_name_H-M   'P 1'
#
loop_
_entity.id
_entity.type
_entity.pdbx_description
1 polymer ?
#
loop_
_entity_poly.entity_id
_entity_poly.type
_entity_poly.pdbx_seq_one_letter_code
_entity_poly.pdbx_strand_id
1 'polypeptide(L)'
;MRAHEAGALHGQTHDRPSWLRTPTDVNDLVPGLWAATVRKGDDELEVGGLATSSIAAQVGTPAYVLDEVDFRARARAFKTAFADDETPADVYYAGKAFLCSAVVGWIEEEGLGLDVCSGGELAVA
;
A
#
# COMPACT_ATOMS: atom_id res chain seq x y z
N MET A 1 7.44 -24.53 21.46
CA MET A 1 6.90 -23.24 20.98
C MET A 1 7.37 -23.08 19.54
N ARG A 2 6.47 -23.13 18.55
CA ARG A 2 6.82 -22.90 17.14
C ARG A 2 6.55 -21.43 16.84
N ALA A 3 7.59 -20.61 16.86
CA ALA A 3 7.54 -19.25 16.36
C ALA A 3 7.85 -19.26 14.86
N HIS A 4 7.08 -18.54 14.06
CA HIS A 4 7.41 -18.26 12.67
C HIS A 4 8.21 -16.95 12.64
N GLU A 5 9.48 -17.03 12.25
CA GLU A 5 10.33 -15.86 12.06
C GLU A 5 9.81 -15.04 10.87
N ALA A 6 9.68 -13.73 11.05
CA ALA A 6 9.47 -12.82 9.93
C ALA A 6 10.74 -12.77 9.07
N GLY A 7 10.86 -13.70 8.13
CA GLY A 7 11.56 -13.50 6.86
C GLY A 7 13.09 -13.65 6.85
N ALA A 8 13.62 -14.85 7.14
CA ALA A 8 14.96 -15.24 6.66
C ALA A 8 15.06 -15.28 5.11
N LEU A 9 13.92 -15.35 4.41
CA LEU A 9 13.84 -15.39 2.95
C LEU A 9 13.95 -14.02 2.26
N HIS A 10 13.80 -12.90 2.97
CA HIS A 10 13.89 -11.57 2.34
C HIS A 10 15.34 -11.12 2.08
N GLY A 11 16.34 -11.77 2.70
CA GLY A 11 17.76 -11.39 2.59
C GLY A 11 18.56 -12.14 1.52
N GLN A 12 17.99 -13.14 0.83
CA GLN A 12 18.73 -14.01 -0.10
C GLN A 12 18.36 -13.86 -1.59
N THR A 13 17.63 -12.82 -1.99
CA THR A 13 17.44 -12.51 -3.42
C THR A 13 18.67 -11.81 -3.98
N HIS A 14 19.65 -12.59 -4.45
CA HIS A 14 20.82 -12.08 -5.21
C HIS A 14 20.51 -11.75 -6.68
N ASP A 15 19.30 -12.04 -7.15
CA ASP A 15 18.85 -11.71 -8.50
C ASP A 15 17.72 -10.68 -8.45
N ARG A 16 17.89 -9.58 -9.18
CA ARG A 16 16.83 -8.60 -9.47
C ARG A 16 15.56 -9.33 -9.97
N PRO A 17 14.36 -8.80 -9.69
CA PRO A 17 13.13 -9.39 -10.23
C PRO A 17 13.21 -9.53 -11.75
N SER A 18 12.68 -10.63 -12.30
CA SER A 18 12.73 -10.91 -13.75
C SER A 18 12.05 -9.83 -14.62
N TRP A 19 11.17 -9.04 -14.03
CA TRP A 19 10.51 -7.89 -14.65
C TRP A 19 11.33 -6.59 -14.58
N LEU A 20 12.36 -6.51 -13.74
CA LEU A 20 13.16 -5.29 -13.56
C LEU A 20 14.17 -5.13 -14.70
N ARG A 21 13.84 -4.26 -15.66
CA ARG A 21 14.69 -3.87 -16.78
C ARG A 21 15.13 -2.42 -16.61
N THR A 22 16.28 -2.07 -17.19
CA THR A 22 16.68 -0.67 -17.30
C THR A 22 15.62 0.06 -18.13
N PRO A 23 15.00 1.14 -17.60
CA PRO A 23 14.01 1.90 -18.34
C PRO A 23 14.60 2.45 -19.64
N THR A 24 13.81 2.45 -20.71
CA THR A 24 14.22 3.07 -21.98
C THR A 24 14.00 4.59 -21.93
N ASP A 25 12.95 5.04 -21.26
CA ASP A 25 12.76 6.41 -20.79
C ASP A 25 12.73 6.41 -19.26
N VAL A 26 13.54 7.28 -18.64
CA VAL A 26 13.57 7.45 -17.18
C VAL A 26 12.34 8.19 -16.63
N ASN A 27 11.57 8.83 -17.50
CA ASN A 27 10.35 9.55 -17.15
C ASN A 27 9.08 8.72 -17.38
N ASP A 28 9.21 7.45 -17.76
CA ASP A 28 8.08 6.53 -17.89
C ASP A 28 7.63 6.04 -16.50
N LEU A 29 6.33 5.95 -16.31
CA LEU A 29 5.73 5.34 -15.13
C LEU A 29 5.63 3.84 -15.32
N VAL A 30 6.38 3.08 -14.53
CA VAL A 30 6.32 1.61 -14.56
C VAL A 30 5.00 1.14 -13.93
N PRO A 31 4.12 0.43 -14.66
CA PRO A 31 2.88 -0.09 -14.09
C PRO A 31 3.14 -1.01 -12.90
N GLY A 32 2.37 -0.84 -11.82
CA GLY A 32 2.50 -1.62 -10.60
C GLY A 32 3.53 -1.12 -9.59
N LEU A 33 4.40 -0.17 -9.96
CA LEU A 33 5.31 0.51 -9.03
C LEU A 33 4.65 1.73 -8.36
N TRP A 34 3.84 2.46 -9.12
CA TRP A 34 3.11 3.63 -8.66
C TRP A 34 1.70 3.26 -8.20
N ALA A 35 1.11 4.08 -7.32
CA ALA A 35 -0.28 3.93 -6.93
C ALA A 35 -1.23 4.12 -8.14
N ALA A 36 -2.38 3.46 -8.11
CA ALA A 36 -3.29 3.33 -9.25
C ALA A 36 -3.73 4.67 -9.89
N THR A 37 -3.81 5.76 -9.12
CA THR A 37 -4.24 7.05 -9.67
C THR A 37 -3.10 7.96 -10.10
N VAL A 38 -1.84 7.52 -9.94
CA VAL A 38 -0.68 8.30 -10.36
C VAL A 38 -0.62 8.34 -11.88
N ARG A 39 -0.56 9.55 -12.43
CA ARG A 39 -0.38 9.78 -13.86
C ARG A 39 0.60 10.91 -14.14
N LYS A 40 1.19 10.86 -15.32
CA LYS A 40 1.99 11.95 -15.88
C LYS A 40 1.02 12.99 -16.44
N GLY A 41 0.99 14.17 -15.83
CA GLY A 41 0.42 15.37 -16.44
C GLY A 41 1.40 15.95 -17.47
N ASP A 42 1.06 17.10 -18.04
CA ASP A 42 1.87 17.74 -19.08
C ASP A 42 3.25 18.15 -18.55
N ASP A 43 3.32 18.71 -17.33
CA ASP A 43 4.56 19.25 -16.74
C ASP A 43 4.99 18.52 -15.44
N GLU A 44 4.08 17.83 -14.76
CA GLU A 44 4.35 17.18 -13.47
C GLU A 44 3.49 15.95 -13.22
N LEU A 45 3.78 15.22 -12.13
CA LEU A 45 2.95 14.09 -11.71
C LEU A 45 1.68 14.58 -11.03
N GLU A 46 0.61 13.81 -11.22
CA GLU A 46 -0.62 13.97 -10.48
C GLU A 46 -0.92 12.71 -9.68
N VAL A 47 -1.35 12.88 -8.43
CA VAL A 47 -1.79 11.80 -7.53
C VAL A 47 -3.22 12.09 -7.10
N GLY A 48 -4.15 11.16 -7.31
CA GLY A 48 -5.57 11.40 -7.03
C GLY A 48 -6.17 12.56 -7.84
N GLY A 49 -5.58 12.91 -8.99
CA GLY A 49 -5.95 14.09 -9.79
C GLY A 49 -5.44 15.42 -9.26
N LEU A 50 -4.53 15.42 -8.29
CA LEU A 50 -3.87 16.62 -7.77
C LEU A 50 -2.41 16.67 -8.24
N ALA A 51 -2.02 17.80 -8.81
CA ALA A 51 -0.64 18.13 -9.12
C ALA A 51 0.26 18.05 -7.88
N THR A 52 1.43 17.43 -8.02
CA THR A 52 2.40 17.29 -6.91
C THR A 52 2.86 18.63 -6.33
N SER A 53 2.98 19.66 -7.17
CA SER A 53 3.32 21.03 -6.78
C SER A 53 2.23 21.65 -5.90
N SER A 54 0.95 21.36 -6.20
CA SER A 54 -0.19 21.82 -5.42
C SER A 54 -0.24 21.16 -4.05
N ILE A 55 0.04 19.84 -4.00
CA ILE A 55 0.18 19.11 -2.73
C ILE A 55 1.32 19.73 -1.91
N ALA A 56 2.51 19.89 -2.50
CA ALA A 56 3.68 20.45 -1.82
C ALA A 56 3.44 21.87 -1.31
N ALA A 57 2.74 22.72 -2.08
CA ALA A 57 2.37 24.07 -1.66
C ALA A 57 1.40 24.07 -0.48
N GLN A 58 0.50 23.09 -0.40
CA GLN A 58 -0.51 23.00 0.65
C GLN A 58 0.04 22.42 1.96
N VAL A 59 0.83 21.35 1.90
CA VAL A 59 1.27 20.61 3.10
C VAL A 59 2.76 20.72 3.41
N GLY A 60 3.54 21.36 2.53
CA GLY A 60 5.00 21.46 2.63
C GLY A 60 5.72 20.17 2.24
N THR A 61 7.06 20.18 2.37
CA THR A 61 7.91 19.02 2.06
C THR A 61 8.93 18.76 3.17
N PRO A 62 9.27 17.49 3.47
CA PRO A 62 8.83 16.26 2.80
C PRO A 62 7.37 15.88 3.12
N ALA A 63 6.69 15.23 2.18
CA ALA A 63 5.31 14.78 2.33
C ALA A 63 5.15 13.32 1.89
N TYR A 64 4.38 12.55 2.67
CA TYR A 64 3.87 11.25 2.26
C TYR A 64 2.47 11.42 1.70
N VAL A 65 2.27 11.00 0.45
CA VAL A 65 0.97 11.05 -0.22
C VAL A 65 0.42 9.64 -0.33
N LEU A 66 -0.65 9.35 0.41
CA LEU A 66 -1.33 8.07 0.39
C LEU A 66 -2.54 8.14 -0.53
N ASP A 67 -2.53 7.32 -1.58
CA ASP A 67 -3.65 7.20 -2.53
C ASP A 67 -4.74 6.29 -1.94
N GLU A 68 -5.83 6.89 -1.47
CA GLU A 68 -6.97 6.18 -0.88
C GLU A 68 -7.63 5.22 -1.88
N VAL A 69 -7.71 5.59 -3.15
CA VAL A 69 -8.35 4.76 -4.19
C VAL A 69 -7.52 3.49 -4.40
N ASP A 70 -6.20 3.63 -4.48
CA ASP A 70 -5.28 2.49 -4.60
C ASP A 70 -5.33 1.60 -3.34
N PHE A 71 -5.29 2.19 -2.14
CA PHE A 71 -5.36 1.46 -0.88
C PHE A 71 -6.62 0.58 -0.81
N ARG A 72 -7.79 1.19 -1.03
CA ARG A 72 -9.08 0.50 -0.98
C ARG A 72 -9.22 -0.55 -2.08
N ALA A 73 -8.75 -0.26 -3.29
CA ALA A 73 -8.74 -1.24 -4.38
C ALA A 73 -7.93 -2.49 -4.01
N ARG A 74 -6.76 -2.32 -3.38
CA ARG A 74 -5.95 -3.45 -2.90
C ARG A 74 -6.64 -4.22 -1.78
N ALA A 75 -7.24 -3.52 -0.81
CA ALA A 75 -8.00 -4.16 0.27
C ALA A 75 -9.10 -5.09 -0.29
N ARG A 76 -9.91 -4.59 -1.24
CA ARG A 76 -10.94 -5.40 -1.91
C ARG A 76 -10.37 -6.55 -2.72
N ALA A 77 -9.25 -6.33 -3.41
CA ALA A 77 -8.61 -7.36 -4.20
C ALA A 77 -8.16 -8.54 -3.31
N PHE A 78 -7.53 -8.25 -2.16
CA PHE A 78 -7.18 -9.27 -1.19
C PHE A 78 -8.43 -9.97 -0.64
N LYS A 79 -9.42 -9.22 -0.16
CA LYS A 79 -10.67 -9.79 0.37
C LYS A 79 -11.34 -10.73 -0.63
N THR A 80 -11.42 -10.33 -1.90
CA THR A 80 -12.02 -11.13 -2.98
C THR A 80 -11.20 -12.38 -3.26
N ALA A 81 -9.87 -12.28 -3.28
CA ALA A 81 -8.98 -13.41 -3.55
C ALA A 81 -9.04 -14.51 -2.48
N PHE A 82 -9.45 -14.17 -1.25
CA PHE A 82 -9.57 -15.09 -0.11
C PHE A 82 -11.03 -15.44 0.26
N ALA A 83 -12.01 -14.94 -0.50
CA ALA A 83 -13.44 -15.22 -0.31
C ALA A 83 -13.89 -16.53 -1.00
N ASP A 84 -13.08 -17.59 -0.90
CA ASP A 84 -13.38 -18.91 -1.49
C ASP A 84 -14.60 -19.58 -0.81
N ASP A 85 -15.41 -20.30 -1.60
CA ASP A 85 -16.66 -20.92 -1.11
C ASP A 85 -16.41 -22.14 -0.21
N GLU A 86 -15.32 -22.88 -0.43
CA GLU A 86 -15.01 -24.10 0.33
C GLU A 86 -14.15 -23.80 1.56
N THR A 87 -13.24 -22.83 1.44
CA THR A 87 -12.25 -22.47 2.46
C THR A 87 -12.07 -20.94 2.58
N PRO A 88 -13.10 -20.21 3.03
CA PRO A 88 -13.00 -18.77 3.19
C PRO A 88 -11.93 -18.42 4.24
N ALA A 89 -11.17 -17.36 3.98
CA ALA A 89 -10.19 -16.84 4.92
C ALA A 89 -10.39 -15.34 5.18
N ASP A 90 -10.30 -14.96 6.46
CA ASP A 90 -10.29 -13.56 6.86
C ASP A 90 -8.97 -12.90 6.45
N VAL A 91 -9.06 -11.68 5.94
CA VAL A 91 -7.90 -10.87 5.54
C VAL A 91 -7.64 -9.82 6.60
N TYR A 92 -6.44 -9.83 7.18
CA TYR A 92 -6.01 -8.86 8.18
C TYR A 92 -4.96 -7.91 7.60
N TYR A 93 -5.22 -6.60 7.71
CA TYR A 93 -4.21 -5.58 7.47
C TYR A 93 -3.22 -5.56 8.63
N ALA A 94 -1.92 -5.58 8.35
CA ALA A 94 -0.89 -5.53 9.39
C ALA A 94 -0.60 -4.08 9.79
N GLY A 95 -1.06 -3.66 10.98
CA GLY A 95 -0.95 -2.29 11.49
C GLY A 95 0.49 -1.75 11.52
N LYS A 96 1.47 -2.63 11.71
CA LYS A 96 2.91 -2.28 11.66
C LYS A 96 3.38 -1.69 10.32
N ALA A 97 2.64 -1.88 9.22
CA ALA A 97 3.00 -1.32 7.92
C ALA A 97 2.82 0.20 7.90
N PHE A 98 1.66 0.67 8.38
CA PHE A 98 1.32 2.07 8.63
C PHE A 98 -0.04 2.11 9.33
N LEU A 99 -0.18 2.87 10.42
CA LEU A 99 -1.42 2.95 11.18
C LEU A 99 -1.72 4.38 11.61
N CYS A 100 -2.94 4.83 11.32
CA CYS A 100 -3.55 6.05 11.83
C CYS A 100 -5.08 5.88 11.80
N SER A 101 -5.81 6.75 12.50
CA SER A 101 -7.28 6.63 12.60
C SER A 101 -7.99 6.65 11.25
N ALA A 102 -7.47 7.37 10.25
CA ALA A 102 -8.04 7.37 8.90
C ALA A 102 -7.91 5.99 8.21
N VAL A 103 -6.72 5.38 8.31
CA VAL A 103 -6.48 4.03 7.75
C VAL A 103 -7.31 2.97 8.48
N VAL A 104 -7.48 3.08 9.80
CA VAL A 104 -8.38 2.20 10.57
C VAL A 104 -9.80 2.29 10.03
N GLY A 105 -10.32 3.50 9.80
CA GLY A 105 -11.64 3.71 9.20
C GLY A 105 -11.76 3.08 7.81
N TRP A 106 -10.74 3.21 6.95
CA TRP A 106 -10.74 2.58 5.63
C TRP A 106 -10.75 1.04 5.71
N ILE A 107 -9.99 0.46 6.64
CA ILE A 107 -9.93 -1.00 6.86
C ILE A 107 -11.30 -1.52 7.30
N GLU A 108 -11.94 -0.83 8.25
CA GLU A 108 -13.28 -1.17 8.73
C GLU A 108 -14.33 -1.07 7.61
N GLU A 109 -14.32 0.01 6.84
CA GLU A 109 -15.25 0.22 5.72
C GLU A 109 -15.09 -0.82 4.60
N GLU A 110 -13.86 -1.24 4.30
CA GLU A 110 -13.60 -2.33 3.35
C GLU A 110 -13.84 -3.73 3.99
N GLY A 111 -14.10 -3.78 5.29
CA GLY A 111 -14.43 -4.97 6.07
C GLY A 111 -13.29 -5.97 6.14
N LEU A 112 -12.08 -5.48 6.37
CA LEU A 112 -10.89 -6.29 6.69
C LEU A 112 -10.71 -6.35 8.21
N GLY A 113 -9.99 -7.38 8.69
CA GLY A 113 -9.45 -7.38 10.04
C GLY A 113 -8.22 -6.47 10.17
N LEU A 114 -7.84 -6.16 11.41
CA LEU A 114 -6.61 -5.42 11.73
C LEU A 114 -5.76 -6.24 12.69
N ASP A 115 -4.51 -6.51 12.30
CA ASP A 115 -3.49 -7.11 13.16
C ASP A 115 -2.67 -6.00 13.84
N VAL A 116 -2.57 -6.07 15.17
CA VAL A 116 -1.87 -5.10 16.02
C VAL A 116 -0.79 -5.81 16.83
N CYS A 117 0.36 -5.16 17.01
CA CYS A 117 1.52 -5.75 17.68
C CYS A 117 1.96 -5.01 18.96
N SER A 118 1.30 -3.90 19.31
CA SER A 118 1.60 -3.14 20.53
C SER A 118 0.33 -2.55 21.16
N GLY A 119 0.41 -2.18 22.44
CA GLY A 119 -0.68 -1.47 23.11
C GLY A 119 -0.98 -0.09 22.51
N GLY A 120 0.01 0.54 21.88
CA GLY A 120 -0.19 1.80 21.15
C GLY A 120 -1.00 1.62 19.87
N GLU A 121 -0.74 0.55 19.11
CA GLU A 121 -1.55 0.21 17.93
C GLU A 121 -2.98 -0.16 18.32
N LEU A 122 -3.15 -0.94 19.38
CA LEU A 122 -4.47 -1.28 19.91
C LEU A 122 -5.26 -0.04 20.37
N ALA A 123 -4.60 1.01 20.85
CA ALA A 123 -5.27 2.23 21.27
C ALA A 123 -5.69 3.14 20.11
N VAL A 124 -5.10 2.95 18.92
CA VAL A 124 -5.47 3.68 17.68
C VAL A 124 -6.58 2.96 16.93
N ALA A 125 -6.61 1.63 17.01
CA ALA A 125 -7.66 0.75 16.48
C ALA A 125 -9.01 1.00 17.17
#